data_AF-A0A925C7N9-F1
#
_entry.id   AF-A0A925C7N9-F1
#
_cell.length_a   1.000
_cell.length_b   1.000
_cell.length_c   1.000
_cell.angle_alpha   90.00
_cell.angle_beta   90.00
_cell.angle_gamma   90.00
#
_symmetry.space_group_name_H-M   'P 1'
#
loop_
_entity.id
_entity.type
_entity.pdbx_description
1 polymer ?
#
loop_
_entity_poly.entity_id
_entity_poly.type
_entity_poly.pdbx_seq_one_letter_code
_entity_poly.pdbx_strand_id
1 'polypeptide(L)' 'AAPSQIALAWLLQRSPVMLPIPGTGKVKHLEENVAAVNIALSDAEFGELSALA' A
#
# COMPACT_ATOMS: atom_id res chain seq x y z
N ALA A 1 6.82 -8.16 2.41
CA ALA A 1 5.54 -7.70 1.82
C ALA A 1 5.60 -7.87 0.31
N ALA A 2 4.49 -8.20 -0.36
CA ALA A 2 4.42 -8.22 -1.82
C ALA A 2 4.42 -6.79 -2.39
N PRO A 3 4.87 -6.57 -3.64
CA PRO A 3 4.92 -5.23 -4.23
C PRO A 3 3.57 -4.47 -4.22
N SER A 4 2.46 -5.17 -4.42
CA SER A 4 1.11 -4.60 -4.32
C SER A 4 0.79 -4.08 -2.91
N GLN A 5 1.29 -4.75 -1.87
CA GLN A 5 1.11 -4.31 -0.49
C GLN A 5 1.91 -3.04 -0.21
N ILE A 6 3.14 -2.94 -0.73
CA ILE A 6 3.95 -1.71 -0.60
C ILE A 6 3.28 -0.55 -1.31
N ALA A 7 2.74 -0.76 -2.52
CA ALA A 7 2.00 0.27 -3.25
C ALA A 7 0.74 0.73 -2.50
N LEU A 8 -0.02 -0.20 -1.91
CA LEU A 8 -1.20 0.13 -1.11
C LEU A 8 -0.83 0.87 0.19
N ALA A 9 0.21 0.43 0.89
CA ALA A 9 0.70 1.10 2.10
C ALA A 9 1.15 2.55 1.78
N TRP A 10 1.87 2.74 0.68
CA TRP A 10 2.26 4.06 0.21
C TRP A 10 1.04 4.94 -0.08
N LEU A 11 0.03 4.44 -0.82
CA LEU A 11 -1.20 5.19 -1.07
C LEU A 11 -1.88 5.60 0.23
N LEU A 12 -2.03 4.67 1.18
CA LEU A 12 -2.68 4.91 2.47
C LEU A 12 -1.95 5.98 3.31
N GLN A 13 -0.61 6.06 3.23
CA GLN A 13 0.18 7.07 3.96
C GLN A 13 0.10 8.47 3.34
N ARG A 14 -0.24 8.60 2.04
CA ARG A 14 -0.28 9.91 1.35
C ARG A 14 -1.35 10.86 1.88
N SER A 15 -2.43 10.35 2.42
CA SER A 15 -3.53 11.18 2.91
C SER A 15 -4.43 10.42 3.89
N PRO A 16 -4.87 11.06 5.00
CA PRO A 16 -5.79 10.43 5.95
C PRO A 16 -7.18 10.13 5.36
N VAL A 17 -7.52 10.68 4.19
CA VAL A 17 -8.78 10.42 3.47
C VAL A 17 -8.59 9.53 2.23
N MET A 18 -7.43 8.89 2.08
CA MET A 18 -7.18 7.98 0.98
C MET A 18 -7.94 6.66 1.18
N LEU A 19 -8.76 6.27 0.19
CA LEU A 19 -9.48 5.00 0.16
C LEU A 19 -9.18 4.25 -1.16
N PRO A 20 -8.11 3.46 -1.25
CA PRO A 20 -7.84 2.65 -2.43
C PRO A 20 -8.89 1.52 -2.57
N ILE A 21 -9.31 1.23 -3.80
CA ILE A 21 -10.29 0.16 -4.12
C ILE A 21 -9.59 -0.92 -4.97
N PRO A 22 -8.68 -1.73 -4.39
CA PRO A 22 -7.93 -2.71 -5.15
C PRO A 22 -8.82 -3.90 -5.55
N GLY A 23 -8.92 -4.14 -6.85
CA GLY A 23 -9.64 -5.29 -7.40
C GLY A 23 -8.82 -6.58 -7.31
N THR A 24 -9.47 -7.69 -6.98
CA THR A 24 -8.89 -9.04 -7.10
C THR A 24 -9.98 -10.11 -7.19
N GLY A 25 -9.72 -11.19 -7.92
CA GLY A 25 -10.56 -12.39 -7.96
C GLY A 25 -10.04 -13.54 -7.10
N LYS A 26 -8.90 -13.39 -6.41
CA LYS A 26 -8.26 -14.45 -5.61
C LYS A 26 -8.26 -14.07 -4.13
N VAL A 27 -8.67 -15.00 -3.27
CA VAL A 27 -8.70 -14.83 -1.80
C VAL A 27 -7.32 -14.47 -1.25
N LYS A 28 -6.26 -15.14 -1.71
CA LYS A 28 -4.89 -14.83 -1.28
C LYS A 28 -4.51 -13.36 -1.51
N HIS A 29 -4.84 -12.80 -2.68
CA HIS A 29 -4.55 -11.39 -2.97
C HIS A 29 -5.45 -10.45 -2.14
N LEU A 30 -6.67 -10.87 -1.79
CA LEU A 30 -7.51 -10.11 -0.87
C LEU A 30 -6.84 -10.01 0.49
N GLU A 31 -6.34 -11.12 1.03
CA GLU A 31 -5.59 -11.16 2.30
C GLU A 31 -4.34 -10.28 2.24
N GLU A 32 -3.57 -10.33 1.16
CA GLU A 32 -2.42 -9.47 0.93
C GLU A 32 -2.82 -7.98 0.89
N ASN A 33 -3.87 -7.64 0.13
CA ASN A 33 -4.37 -6.26 0.02
C ASN A 33 -4.79 -5.70 1.38
N VAL A 34 -5.51 -6.50 2.19
CA VAL A 34 -5.93 -6.09 3.54
C VAL A 34 -4.74 -5.94 4.47
N ALA A 35 -3.76 -6.85 4.41
CA ALA A 35 -2.57 -6.81 5.25
C ALA A 35 -1.67 -5.58 4.97
N ALA A 36 -1.83 -4.90 3.82
CA ALA A 36 -1.07 -3.70 3.48
C ALA A 36 -1.24 -2.55 4.49
N VAL A 37 -2.40 -2.46 5.17
CA VAL A 37 -2.67 -1.41 6.18
C VAL A 37 -1.73 -1.48 7.38
N ASN A 38 -1.14 -2.66 7.64
CA ASN A 38 -0.24 -2.88 8.77
C ASN A 38 1.22 -2.59 8.42
N ILE A 39 1.50 -2.17 7.18
CA ILE A 39 2.85 -1.80 6.74
C ILE A 39 3.02 -0.30 6.98
N ALA A 40 3.90 0.04 7.91
CA ALA A 40 4.37 1.41 8.09
C ALA A 40 5.63 1.61 7.25
N LEU A 41 5.60 2.56 6.32
CA LEU A 41 6.82 2.98 5.62
C LEU A 41 7.51 4.04 6.46
N SER A 42 8.83 3.95 6.56
CA SER A 42 9.65 5.05 7.06
C SER A 42 9.52 6.28 6.16
N ASP A 43 9.86 7.45 6.68
CA ASP A 43 9.85 8.68 5.88
C ASP A 43 10.81 8.59 4.69
N ALA A 44 11.91 7.86 4.83
CA ALA A 44 12.86 7.60 3.75
C ALA A 44 12.24 6.74 2.64
N GLU A 45 11.63 5.60 2.98
CA GLU A 45 10.96 4.72 2.02
C GLU A 45 9.77 5.42 1.34
N PHE A 46 8.96 6.16 2.11
CA PHE A 46 7.88 6.95 1.57
C PHE A 46 8.40 8.02 0.60
N GLY A 47 9.49 8.71 0.96
CA GLY A 47 10.14 9.72 0.12
C GLY A 47 10.68 9.14 -1.18
N GLU A 48 11.38 8.01 -1.12
CA GLU A 48 11.90 7.30 -2.30
C GLU A 48 10.77 6.88 -3.24
N LEU A 49 9.72 6.24 -2.72
CA LEU A 49 8.57 5.81 -3.53
C LEU A 49 7.82 7.01 -4.12
N SER A 50 7.71 8.12 -3.39
CA SER A 50 7.04 9.34 -3.86
C SER A 50 7.83 10.05 -4.97
N ALA A 51 9.15 9.92 -5.00
CA ALA A 51 9.99 10.50 -6.05
C ALA A 51 9.94 9.72 -7.37
N LEU A 52 9.52 8.45 -7.32
CA LEU A 52 9.39 7.57 -8.49
C LEU A 52 8.00 7.63 -9.15
N ALA A 53 7.00 8.22 -8.47
CA ALA A 53 5.61 8.30 -8.90
C ALA A 53 5.33 9.54 -9.77
#